data_AF-A0A442FUH3-F1
#
_entry.id   AF-A0A442FUH3-F1
#
_cell.length_a   1.000
_cell.length_b   1.000
_cell.length_c   1.000
_cell.angle_alpha   90.00
_cell.angle_beta   90.00
_cell.angle_gamma   90.00
#
_symmetry.space_group_name_H-M   'P 1'
#
loop_
_entity.id
_entity.type
_entity.pdbx_description
1 polymer ?
#
loop_
_entity_poly.entity_id
_entity_poly.type
_entity_poly.pdbx_seq_one_letter_code
_entity_poly.pdbx_strand_id
1 'polypeptide(L)'
;MHLRSYFAAASVVLLSGCAADYLNNYDTMMLGSGDANNTNAVLQTVDPFNPNSNNTHIEGDGQRSAAVVQRYRGTPLVGAARQGGGGTRDLDCLHGTGNNPAVAGPVPVGSDPNHLDRDHDGIGCER
;
A
#
# COMPACT_ATOMS: atom_id res chain seq x y z
N MET A 1 -0.11 59.89 55.47
CA MET A 1 0.18 58.44 55.31
C MET A 1 -0.65 57.81 54.18
N HIS A 2 -1.88 58.27 53.93
CA HIS A 2 -2.76 57.74 52.87
C HIS A 2 -2.26 57.92 51.43
N LEU A 3 -1.54 59.02 51.13
CA LEU A 3 -1.00 59.25 49.78
C LEU A 3 -0.02 58.13 49.35
N ARG A 4 0.81 57.63 50.27
CA ARG A 4 1.77 56.55 50.01
C ARG A 4 1.06 55.22 49.77
N SER A 5 -0.02 54.93 50.51
CA SER A 5 -0.84 53.74 50.28
C SER A 5 -1.60 53.82 48.95
N TYR A 6 -2.06 55.00 48.52
CA TYR A 6 -2.69 55.16 47.21
C TYR A 6 -1.69 54.95 46.07
N PHE A 7 -0.47 55.47 46.19
CA PHE A 7 0.59 55.21 45.21
C PHE A 7 0.94 53.72 45.12
N ALA A 8 1.08 53.03 46.27
CA ALA A 8 1.36 51.60 46.29
C ALA A 8 0.22 50.78 45.65
N ALA A 9 -1.04 51.11 45.94
CA ALA A 9 -2.20 50.45 45.34
C ALA A 9 -2.26 50.68 43.82
N ALA A 10 -2.02 51.91 43.36
CA ALA A 10 -1.99 52.24 41.94
C ALA A 10 -0.89 51.48 41.19
N SER A 11 0.31 51.35 41.78
CA SER A 11 1.40 50.57 41.17
C SER A 11 1.08 49.08 41.07
N VAL A 12 0.41 48.49 42.05
CA VAL A 12 0.03 47.07 42.02
C VAL A 12 -1.00 46.81 40.90
N VAL A 13 -2.00 47.68 40.77
CA VAL A 13 -3.03 47.56 39.71
C VAL A 13 -2.41 47.69 38.32
N LEU A 14 -1.55 48.70 38.10
CA LEU A 14 -0.89 48.91 36.81
C LEU A 14 0.04 47.75 36.41
N LEU A 15 0.81 47.21 37.37
CA LEU A 15 1.70 46.07 37.11
C LEU A 15 0.95 44.75 36.89
N SER A 16 -0.19 44.54 37.57
CA SER A 16 -1.04 43.36 37.33
C SER A 16 -1.67 43.34 35.93
N GLY A 17 -1.95 44.52 35.35
CA GLY A 17 -2.48 44.65 33.99
C GLY A 17 -1.45 44.32 32.91
N CYS A 18 -0.19 44.75 33.07
CA CYS A 18 0.89 44.38 32.14
C CYS A 18 1.25 42.89 32.18
N ALA A 19 1.01 42.20 33.30
CA ALA A 19 1.20 40.76 33.39
C ALA A 19 0.08 39.95 32.72
N ALA A 20 -1.08 40.55 32.45
CA ALA A 20 -2.24 39.85 31.90
C ALA A 20 -2.04 39.43 30.43
N ASP A 21 -1.37 40.25 29.62
CA ASP A 21 -1.03 39.87 28.22
C ASP A 21 0.05 38.79 28.17
N TYR A 22 0.98 38.79 29.13
CA TYR A 22 1.95 37.70 29.31
C TYR A 22 1.29 36.39 29.76
N LEU A 23 0.20 36.48 30.54
CA LEU A 23 -0.58 35.32 30.98
C LEU A 23 -1.54 34.80 29.89
N ASN A 24 -1.82 35.59 28.85
CA ASN A 24 -2.66 35.17 27.72
C ASN A 24 -1.88 34.37 26.67
N ASN A 25 -0.56 34.52 26.59
CA ASN A 25 0.31 33.69 25.75
C ASN A 25 0.78 32.40 26.45
N TYR A 26 0.03 31.95 27.46
CA TYR A 26 0.28 30.69 28.20
C TYR A 26 -0.42 29.47 27.57
N ASP A 27 -0.90 29.59 26.33
CA ASP A 27 -1.50 28.48 25.58
C ASP A 27 -0.53 27.29 25.36
N THR A 28 0.76 27.45 25.70
CA THR A 28 1.78 26.41 25.49
C THR A 28 2.34 25.76 26.76
N MET A 29 1.85 26.07 27.96
CA MET A 29 2.32 25.41 29.19
C MET A 29 1.21 24.63 29.90
N MET A 30 0.65 23.64 29.20
CA MET A 30 -0.21 22.62 29.79
C MET A 30 0.62 21.70 30.71
N LEU A 31 0.03 21.24 31.82
CA LEU A 31 0.60 20.17 32.67
C LEU A 31 0.82 18.85 31.88
N GLY A 32 0.25 18.76 30.68
CA GLY A 32 0.48 17.72 29.67
C GLY A 32 1.30 18.16 28.47
N SER A 33 2.13 19.23 28.55
CA SER A 33 3.02 19.68 27.45
C SER A 33 4.06 18.63 27.03
N GLY A 34 4.05 17.46 27.69
CA GLY A 34 4.85 16.31 27.33
C GLY A 34 6.33 16.58 27.51
N ASP A 35 7.14 15.65 27.04
CA ASP A 35 8.58 15.84 26.98
C ASP A 35 8.93 16.54 25.67
N ALA A 36 9.05 17.88 25.72
CA ALA A 36 9.40 18.70 24.57
C ALA A 36 10.75 18.27 23.95
N ASN A 37 11.69 17.76 24.76
CA ASN A 37 12.98 17.28 24.25
C ASN A 37 12.80 15.98 23.46
N ASN A 38 12.00 15.05 23.96
CA ASN A 38 11.67 13.81 23.25
C ASN A 38 10.90 14.10 21.96
N THR A 39 9.93 15.02 22.01
CA THR A 39 9.15 15.42 20.85
C THR A 39 10.05 16.08 19.78
N ASN A 40 11.00 16.92 20.20
CA ASN A 40 11.97 17.52 19.30
C ASN A 40 12.96 16.50 18.73
N ALA A 41 13.33 15.47 19.49
CA ALA A 41 14.15 14.38 19.01
C ALA A 41 13.45 13.61 17.88
N VAL A 42 12.16 13.29 18.03
CA VAL A 42 11.38 12.63 16.96
C VAL A 42 11.22 13.53 15.73
N LEU A 43 10.89 14.81 15.93
CA LEU A 43 10.69 15.77 14.82
C LEU A 43 11.96 16.02 13.98
N GLN A 44 13.14 15.96 14.61
CA GLN A 44 14.42 16.16 13.93
C GLN A 44 15.10 14.85 13.49
N THR A 45 14.45 13.70 13.67
CA THR A 45 14.98 12.41 13.21
C THR A 45 14.71 12.25 11.71
N VAL A 46 15.76 11.93 10.95
CA VAL A 46 15.72 11.82 9.48
C VAL A 46 14.76 10.72 8.99
N ASP A 47 14.61 9.63 9.75
CA ASP A 47 13.66 8.55 9.45
C ASP A 47 13.08 7.99 10.77
N PRO A 48 12.03 8.60 11.32
CA PRO A 48 11.52 8.28 12.65
C PRO A 48 10.67 6.99 12.68
N PHE A 49 10.39 6.40 11.51
CA PHE A 49 9.49 5.27 11.40
C PHE A 49 10.24 3.93 11.26
N ASN A 50 9.52 2.84 11.53
CA ASN A 50 10.04 1.49 11.33
C ASN A 50 10.44 1.31 9.85
N PRO A 51 11.65 0.79 9.52
CA PRO A 51 12.07 0.55 8.14
C PRO A 51 11.08 -0.27 7.30
N ASN A 52 10.32 -1.17 7.95
CA ASN A 52 9.26 -1.94 7.28
C ASN A 52 8.06 -1.08 6.87
N SER A 53 7.90 0.13 7.39
CA SER A 53 6.86 1.07 6.96
C SER A 53 7.11 1.61 5.54
N ASN A 54 8.36 1.58 5.06
CA ASN A 54 8.70 1.87 3.66
C ASN A 54 8.51 0.66 2.74
N ASN A 55 8.10 -0.49 3.27
CA ASN A 55 7.88 -1.69 2.50
C ASN A 55 6.56 -1.58 1.69
N THR A 56 6.68 -1.09 0.46
CA THR A 56 5.59 -1.09 -0.52
C THR A 56 5.49 -2.40 -1.31
N HIS A 57 6.33 -3.39 -0.96
CA HIS A 57 6.30 -4.70 -1.59
C HIS A 57 5.16 -5.53 -0.99
N ILE A 58 4.18 -5.85 -1.83
CA ILE A 58 3.14 -6.81 -1.47
C ILE A 58 3.77 -8.19 -1.53
N GLU A 59 4.08 -8.76 -0.37
CA GLU A 59 4.53 -10.15 -0.26
C GLU A 59 3.39 -11.10 -0.64
N GLY A 60 3.42 -11.55 -1.88
CA GLY A 60 2.46 -12.49 -2.40
C GLY A 60 2.36 -12.40 -3.91
N ASP A 61 2.38 -13.56 -4.57
CA ASP A 61 2.23 -13.66 -6.02
C ASP A 61 0.95 -12.95 -6.43
N GLY A 62 1.06 -11.73 -6.96
CA GLY A 62 -0.06 -10.96 -7.50
C GLY A 62 -0.86 -11.77 -8.53
N GLN A 63 -0.21 -12.76 -9.14
CA GLN A 63 -0.82 -13.80 -9.99
C GLN A 63 -1.84 -14.68 -9.24
N ARG A 64 -1.57 -15.10 -8.00
CA ARG A 64 -2.52 -15.88 -7.19
C ARG A 64 -3.75 -15.05 -6.84
N SER A 65 -3.55 -13.79 -6.47
CA SER A 65 -4.64 -12.84 -6.19
C SER A 65 -5.43 -12.51 -7.46
N ALA A 66 -4.75 -12.28 -8.58
CA ALA A 66 -5.38 -12.04 -9.88
C ALA A 66 -6.21 -13.26 -10.34
N ALA A 67 -5.70 -14.48 -10.16
CA ALA A 67 -6.41 -15.71 -10.48
C ALA A 67 -7.70 -15.89 -9.65
N VAL A 68 -7.70 -15.49 -8.38
CA VAL A 68 -8.91 -15.51 -7.54
C VAL A 68 -9.91 -14.44 -8.01
N VAL A 69 -9.45 -13.22 -8.30
CA VAL A 69 -10.30 -12.14 -8.82
C VAL A 69 -10.91 -12.52 -10.17
N GLN A 70 -10.15 -13.16 -11.06
CA GLN A 70 -10.62 -13.65 -12.36
C GLN A 70 -11.69 -14.73 -12.21
N ARG A 71 -11.54 -15.65 -11.25
CA ARG A 71 -12.57 -16.66 -10.90
C ARG A 71 -13.85 -16.01 -10.38
N TYR A 72 -13.74 -15.00 -9.51
CA TYR A 72 -14.91 -14.29 -8.95
C TYR A 72 -15.64 -13.44 -9.99
N ARG A 73 -14.95 -12.87 -10.98
CA ARG A 73 -15.55 -12.10 -12.07
C ARG A 73 -16.33 -12.96 -13.08
N GLY A 74 -16.41 -14.27 -12.87
CA GLY A 74 -17.11 -15.18 -13.78
C GLY A 74 -16.42 -15.33 -15.14
N THR A 75 -15.25 -14.71 -15.32
CA THR A 75 -14.35 -15.00 -16.44
C THR A 75 -13.73 -16.38 -16.18
N PRO A 76 -14.08 -17.42 -16.96
CA PRO A 76 -13.22 -18.58 -16.99
C PRO A 76 -11.85 -18.09 -17.47
N LEU A 77 -10.76 -18.66 -16.95
CA LEU A 77 -9.39 -18.41 -17.40
C LEU A 77 -9.19 -19.02 -18.81
N VAL A 78 -10.06 -18.68 -19.75
CA VAL A 78 -9.91 -18.94 -21.16
C VAL A 78 -9.08 -17.76 -21.68
N GLY A 79 -7.76 -17.92 -21.68
CA GLY A 79 -6.89 -16.95 -22.36
C GLY A 79 -5.83 -16.23 -21.52
N ALA A 80 -5.33 -16.81 -20.42
CA ALA A 80 -3.94 -16.51 -20.02
C ALA A 80 -2.90 -17.11 -21.01
N ALA A 81 -3.36 -17.67 -22.13
CA ALA A 81 -2.60 -17.90 -23.35
C ALA A 81 -2.91 -16.85 -24.41
N ARG A 82 -3.02 -15.55 -24.06
CA ARG A 82 -2.74 -14.48 -25.03
C ARG A 82 -1.91 -13.39 -24.37
N GLN A 83 -0.71 -13.24 -24.94
CA GLN A 83 0.23 -12.13 -24.81
C GLN A 83 1.03 -12.04 -23.51
N GLY A 84 2.19 -12.68 -23.53
CA GLY A 84 3.26 -12.46 -22.57
C GLY A 84 4.55 -13.18 -22.91
N GLY A 85 5.14 -12.85 -24.06
CA GLY A 85 6.53 -13.20 -24.38
C GLY A 85 6.69 -14.38 -25.35
N GLY A 86 7.46 -14.16 -26.41
CA GLY A 86 7.90 -15.18 -27.35
C GLY A 86 8.90 -16.15 -26.70
N GLY A 87 8.38 -16.99 -25.82
CA GLY A 87 9.01 -18.23 -25.37
C GLY A 87 8.04 -19.34 -25.66
N THR A 88 8.36 -20.18 -26.64
CA THR A 88 7.69 -21.45 -26.90
C THR A 88 7.78 -22.32 -25.65
N ARG A 89 6.82 -22.16 -24.74
CA ARG A 89 6.55 -23.22 -23.77
C ARG A 89 5.72 -24.22 -24.54
N ASP A 90 6.30 -25.39 -24.82
CA ASP A 90 5.58 -26.53 -25.34
C ASP A 90 4.35 -26.72 -24.44
N LEU A 91 3.14 -26.67 -25.01
CA LEU A 91 1.89 -26.88 -24.27
C LEU A 91 1.38 -28.27 -24.61
N ASP A 92 0.92 -29.02 -23.61
CA ASP A 92 0.34 -30.35 -23.79
C ASP A 92 -1.20 -30.31 -23.67
N CYS A 93 -1.90 -31.34 -24.13
CA CYS A 93 -3.32 -31.50 -23.80
C CYS A 93 -3.49 -32.03 -22.36
N LEU A 94 -4.60 -31.69 -21.69
CA LEU A 94 -4.90 -32.10 -20.30
C LEU A 94 -4.88 -33.63 -20.07
N HIS A 95 -5.05 -34.41 -21.12
CA HIS A 95 -5.04 -35.88 -21.08
C HIS A 95 -3.75 -36.49 -21.67
N GLY A 96 -2.74 -35.67 -21.97
CA GLY A 96 -1.46 -36.10 -22.49
C GLY A 96 -0.52 -36.65 -21.41
N THR A 97 0.49 -37.39 -21.83
CA THR A 97 1.53 -37.96 -20.96
C THR A 97 2.73 -37.03 -20.73
N GLY A 98 2.66 -35.80 -21.24
CA GLY A 98 3.75 -34.84 -21.12
C GLY A 98 3.79 -34.16 -19.76
N ASN A 99 4.93 -33.55 -19.46
CA ASN A 99 5.20 -32.84 -18.21
C ASN A 99 5.09 -31.32 -18.37
N ASN A 100 4.60 -30.85 -19.51
CA ASN A 100 4.44 -29.43 -19.78
C ASN A 100 3.08 -28.91 -19.29
N PRO A 101 2.88 -27.58 -19.24
CA PRO A 101 1.58 -27.00 -18.90
C PRO A 101 0.48 -27.48 -19.84
N ALA A 102 -0.58 -28.04 -19.28
CA ALA A 102 -1.63 -28.69 -20.05
C ALA A 102 -2.85 -27.78 -20.29
N VAL A 103 -3.45 -27.86 -21.49
CA VAL A 103 -4.67 -27.14 -21.87
C VAL A 103 -5.88 -28.08 -21.96
N ALA A 104 -7.03 -27.63 -21.46
CA ALA A 104 -8.30 -28.36 -21.59
C ALA A 104 -8.96 -28.04 -22.94
N GLY A 105 -9.23 -29.06 -23.76
CA GLY A 105 -9.83 -28.91 -25.10
C GLY A 105 -11.36 -28.77 -25.12
N PRO A 106 -11.97 -28.53 -26.31
CA PRO A 106 -11.34 -28.24 -27.60
C PRO A 106 -10.84 -26.79 -27.69
N VAL A 107 -9.66 -26.57 -28.26
CA VAL A 107 -9.06 -25.23 -28.42
C VAL A 107 -8.80 -24.90 -29.89
N PRO A 108 -9.23 -23.73 -30.41
CA PRO A 108 -8.93 -23.35 -31.78
C PRO A 108 -7.44 -23.04 -31.93
N VAL A 109 -6.77 -23.74 -32.85
CA VAL A 109 -5.36 -23.52 -33.19
C VAL A 109 -5.27 -22.84 -34.56
N GLY A 110 -4.44 -21.81 -34.67
CA GLY A 110 -4.23 -21.09 -35.93
C GLY A 110 -2.90 -21.47 -36.57
N SER A 111 -1.82 -21.04 -35.94
CA SER A 111 -0.53 -21.71 -36.06
C SER A 111 -0.49 -22.80 -35.01
N ASP A 112 -0.04 -24.01 -35.34
CA ASP A 112 0.16 -25.10 -34.38
C ASP A 112 1.66 -25.35 -34.06
N PRO A 113 2.36 -24.44 -33.34
CA PRO A 113 3.75 -24.67 -32.93
C PRO A 113 3.93 -25.82 -31.94
N ASN A 114 2.87 -26.16 -31.20
CA ASN A 114 2.92 -27.13 -30.11
C ASN A 114 2.36 -28.50 -30.52
N HIS A 115 2.03 -28.68 -31.80
CA HIS A 115 1.47 -29.94 -32.33
C HIS A 115 0.23 -30.43 -31.57
N LEU A 116 -0.64 -29.50 -31.15
CA LEU A 116 -1.88 -29.79 -30.42
C LEU A 116 -3.00 -30.32 -31.32
N ASP A 117 -2.92 -30.03 -32.62
CA ASP A 117 -3.87 -30.43 -33.66
C ASP A 117 -3.19 -31.44 -34.59
N ARG A 118 -3.40 -32.72 -34.28
CA ARG A 118 -2.71 -33.82 -34.96
C ARG A 118 -3.30 -34.07 -36.36
N ASP A 119 -4.58 -33.83 -36.53
CA ASP A 119 -5.38 -34.09 -37.73
C ASP A 119 -5.59 -32.87 -38.62
N HIS A 120 -5.07 -31.71 -38.22
CA HIS A 120 -5.01 -30.45 -38.97
C HIS A 120 -6.39 -29.90 -39.34
N ASP A 121 -7.37 -30.02 -38.45
CA ASP A 121 -8.73 -29.52 -38.65
C ASP A 121 -8.94 -28.09 -38.09
N GLY A 122 -7.92 -27.57 -37.39
CA GLY A 122 -7.92 -26.26 -36.72
C GLY A 122 -8.35 -26.30 -35.26
N ILE A 123 -8.58 -27.48 -34.68
CA ILE A 123 -9.02 -27.69 -33.30
C ILE A 123 -8.06 -28.62 -32.56
N GLY A 124 -7.26 -28.06 -31.66
CA GLY A 124 -6.36 -28.82 -30.80
C GLY A 124 -7.07 -29.45 -29.59
N CYS A 125 -6.49 -30.55 -29.09
CA CYS A 125 -6.96 -31.27 -27.90
C CYS A 125 -8.42 -31.74 -27.98
N GLU A 126 -8.90 -32.07 -29.16
CA GLU A 126 -10.08 -32.90 -29.32
C GLU A 126 -9.82 -34.32 -28.77
N ARG A 127 -10.90 -34.98 -28.36
CA ARG A 127 -10.83 -36.20 -27.53
C ARG A 127 -10.32 -37.42 -28.27
#